data_AF-A0A7X7SWJ1-F1
#
_entry.id   AF-A0A7X7SWJ1-F1
#
_cell.length_a   1.000
_cell.length_b   1.000
_cell.length_c   1.000
_cell.angle_alpha   90.00
_cell.angle_beta   90.00
_cell.angle_gamma   90.00
#
_symmetry.space_group_name_H-M   'P 1'
#
loop_
_entity.id
_entity.type
_entity.pdbx_description
1 polymer ?
#
loop_
_entity_poly.entity_id
_entity_poly.type
_entity_poly.pdbx_seq_one_letter_code
_entity_poly.pdbx_strand_id
1 'polypeptide(L)'
;MARKLIFAALLFILIIAGSVVSMADEDNNAVINNNTNIEIPLEADGNALNNFTVNIPEYEAAASGTENAADESYSAEAVLEKYGSLFFDEEVQSDIEFISIINIEHDGKSKNVGDYVISALVSNEADLDYDESLILMIFIKKDNKFELLTDPVEGYAWFLTKVSCPNIGKDNPNHIRFIVFPKNNYKNLELNVNLQITDMEHVIIAPSKPWEKVKKSLLNMQQSLEYLFNKINESE
;
A
#
# COMPACT_ATOMS: atom_id res chain seq x y z
N MET A 1 -8.93 22.87 -9.93
CA MET A 1 -8.21 21.69 -9.39
C MET A 1 -9.15 20.53 -9.06
N ALA A 2 -10.34 20.77 -8.49
CA ALA A 2 -11.39 19.76 -8.23
C ALA A 2 -11.71 18.80 -9.42
N ARG A 3 -11.72 19.29 -10.67
CA ARG A 3 -11.99 18.44 -11.85
C ARG A 3 -10.94 17.35 -12.10
N LYS A 4 -9.68 17.58 -11.72
CA LYS A 4 -8.61 16.57 -11.84
C LYS A 4 -8.72 15.52 -10.73
N LEU A 5 -9.16 15.93 -9.53
CA LEU A 5 -9.40 15.06 -8.38
C LEU A 5 -10.59 14.13 -8.58
N ILE A 6 -11.70 14.67 -9.11
CA ILE A 6 -12.87 13.86 -9.49
C ILE A 6 -12.46 12.81 -10.53
N PHE A 7 -11.60 13.17 -11.49
CA PHE A 7 -11.13 12.24 -12.51
C PHE A 7 -10.21 11.15 -11.95
N ALA A 8 -9.28 11.48 -11.05
CA ALA A 8 -8.40 10.50 -10.41
C ALA A 8 -9.19 9.56 -9.47
N ALA A 9 -10.12 10.10 -8.67
CA ALA A 9 -11.02 9.31 -7.84
C ALA A 9 -11.95 8.42 -8.68
N LEU A 10 -12.51 8.93 -9.79
CA LEU A 10 -13.30 8.14 -10.74
C LEU A 10 -12.48 7.03 -11.39
N LEU A 11 -11.22 7.31 -11.77
CA LEU A 11 -10.33 6.32 -12.35
C LEU A 11 -10.04 5.20 -11.34
N PHE A 12 -9.82 5.57 -10.08
CA PHE A 12 -9.62 4.61 -8.98
C PHE A 12 -10.86 3.74 -8.75
N ILE A 13 -12.06 4.33 -8.76
CA ILE A 13 -13.34 3.61 -8.66
C ILE A 13 -13.55 2.68 -9.87
N LEU A 14 -13.19 3.12 -11.09
CA LEU A 14 -13.34 2.32 -12.32
C LEU A 14 -12.39 1.12 -12.35
N ILE A 15 -11.17 1.24 -11.80
CA ILE A 15 -10.22 0.12 -11.70
C ILE A 15 -10.74 -0.94 -10.71
N ILE A 16 -11.40 -0.52 -9.63
CA ILE A 16 -12.06 -1.43 -8.67
C ILE A 16 -13.28 -2.11 -9.31
N ALA A 17 -14.11 -1.36 -10.05
CA ALA A 17 -15.28 -1.90 -10.74
C ALA A 17 -14.93 -2.83 -11.92
N GLY A 18 -13.73 -2.70 -12.53
CA GLY A 18 -13.24 -3.62 -13.56
C GLY A 18 -12.91 -5.03 -13.03
N SER A 19 -12.75 -5.20 -11.72
CA SER A 19 -12.45 -6.50 -11.10
C SER A 19 -13.69 -7.36 -10.82
N VAL A 20 -14.91 -6.82 -10.95
CA VAL A 20 -16.17 -7.54 -10.72
C VAL A 20 -16.85 -8.07 -12.00
N VAL A 21 -16.23 -7.95 -13.18
CA VAL A 21 -16.75 -8.51 -14.45
C VAL A 21 -15.78 -9.53 -15.04
N SER A 22 -15.57 -10.64 -14.33
CA SER A 22 -15.16 -11.89 -14.97
C SER A 22 -15.71 -13.08 -14.19
N MET A 23 -17.04 -13.18 -14.19
CA MET A 23 -17.73 -14.44 -13.96
C MET A 23 -18.83 -14.52 -15.01
N ALA A 24 -18.41 -14.81 -16.25
CA ALA A 24 -19.29 -15.47 -17.20
C ALA A 24 -19.09 -16.97 -16.97
N ASP A 25 -20.09 -17.61 -16.38
CA ASP A 25 -20.23 -19.06 -16.40
C ASP A 25 -20.32 -19.53 -17.86
N GLU A 26 -19.40 -20.38 -18.27
CA GLU A 26 -19.68 -21.38 -19.31
C GLU A 26 -19.27 -22.74 -18.78
N ASP A 27 -20.23 -23.42 -18.17
CA ASP A 27 -20.24 -24.87 -18.13
C ASP A 27 -20.34 -25.40 -19.56
N ASN A 28 -19.30 -26.07 -20.06
CA ASN A 28 -19.46 -27.18 -20.98
C ASN A 28 -18.25 -28.11 -20.98
N ASN A 29 -18.54 -29.37 -20.62
CA ASN A 29 -17.68 -30.53 -20.76
C ASN A 29 -17.09 -30.67 -22.17
N ALA A 30 -15.77 -30.86 -22.27
CA ALA A 30 -15.17 -31.68 -23.32
C ALA A 30 -13.84 -32.28 -22.83
N VAL A 31 -13.89 -33.56 -22.48
CA VAL A 31 -12.74 -34.46 -22.35
C VAL A 31 -12.18 -34.72 -23.75
N ILE A 32 -10.88 -34.46 -24.00
CA ILE A 32 -10.04 -35.28 -24.92
C ILE A 32 -8.59 -35.31 -24.39
N ASN A 33 -8.15 -36.50 -24.01
CA ASN A 33 -6.74 -36.90 -23.88
C ASN A 33 -6.11 -37.08 -25.27
N ASN A 34 -4.82 -36.73 -25.43
CA ASN A 34 -3.75 -37.66 -25.83
C ASN A 34 -2.40 -36.95 -26.11
N ASN A 35 -1.37 -37.41 -25.37
CA ASN A 35 0.05 -37.59 -25.69
C ASN A 35 0.67 -36.91 -26.93
N THR A 36 1.82 -36.27 -26.72
CA THR A 36 3.14 -36.82 -27.14
C THR A 36 4.31 -36.16 -26.39
N ASN A 37 5.18 -37.01 -25.83
CA ASN A 37 6.50 -36.70 -25.28
C ASN A 37 7.48 -36.27 -26.38
N ILE A 38 8.31 -35.26 -26.14
CA ILE A 38 9.72 -35.22 -26.60
C ILE A 38 10.58 -34.61 -25.49
N GLU A 39 11.58 -35.37 -25.05
CA GLU A 39 12.64 -35.01 -24.10
C GLU A 39 13.77 -34.19 -24.78
N ILE A 40 14.17 -33.10 -24.10
CA ILE A 40 15.48 -32.42 -23.87
C ILE A 40 16.66 -32.63 -24.88
N PRO A 41 17.56 -31.63 -25.09
CA PRO A 41 18.60 -31.34 -24.07
C PRO A 41 18.98 -29.84 -23.89
N LEU A 42 19.42 -29.57 -22.67
CA LEU A 42 20.28 -28.44 -22.27
C LEU A 42 21.65 -28.57 -22.95
N GLU A 43 22.20 -27.48 -23.53
CA GLU A 43 23.52 -26.90 -23.20
C GLU A 43 24.03 -25.90 -24.28
N ALA A 44 24.85 -24.97 -23.77
CA ALA A 44 25.84 -24.09 -24.43
C ALA A 44 25.42 -22.71 -24.98
N ASP A 45 25.74 -21.71 -24.16
CA ASP A 45 26.67 -20.60 -24.45
C ASP A 45 26.20 -19.37 -25.25
N GLY A 46 26.61 -18.18 -24.79
CA GLY A 46 26.48 -16.93 -25.54
C GLY A 46 26.01 -15.70 -24.75
N ASN A 47 26.94 -15.02 -24.08
CA ASN A 47 26.84 -13.63 -23.64
C ASN A 47 26.24 -12.71 -24.73
N ALA A 48 25.16 -11.98 -24.42
CA ALA A 48 24.73 -10.83 -25.22
C ALA A 48 23.88 -9.82 -24.42
N LEU A 49 24.51 -9.09 -23.49
CA LEU A 49 24.01 -7.78 -23.09
C LEU A 49 25.15 -6.81 -22.73
N ASN A 50 26.12 -6.71 -23.63
CA ASN A 50 27.05 -5.58 -23.66
C ASN A 50 26.71 -4.75 -24.89
N ASN A 51 26.30 -3.49 -24.64
CA ASN A 51 26.33 -2.31 -25.52
C ASN A 51 24.99 -1.59 -25.60
N PHE A 52 24.68 -0.82 -24.55
CA PHE A 52 23.92 0.41 -24.70
C PHE A 52 24.71 1.55 -24.05
N THR A 53 25.69 2.05 -24.78
CA THR A 53 26.46 3.26 -24.41
C THR A 53 25.70 4.47 -24.93
N VAL A 54 25.06 5.22 -24.04
CA VAL A 54 24.50 6.55 -24.35
C VAL A 54 25.56 7.58 -23.99
N ASN A 55 26.12 8.23 -25.01
CA ASN A 55 26.96 9.41 -24.86
C ASN A 55 26.11 10.58 -24.30
N ILE A 56 26.44 11.06 -23.10
CA ILE A 56 26.00 12.35 -22.57
C ILE A 56 27.24 13.25 -22.46
N PRO A 57 27.22 14.49 -23.00
CA PRO A 57 28.40 15.35 -23.00
C PRO A 57 28.75 15.82 -21.58
N GLU A 58 30.06 15.81 -21.34
CA GLU A 58 30.79 16.14 -20.12
C GLU A 58 30.60 17.63 -19.75
N TYR A 59 30.11 17.89 -18.53
CA TYR A 59 30.25 19.18 -17.88
C TYR A 59 31.21 19.01 -16.69
N GLU A 60 32.35 19.70 -16.73
CA GLU A 60 33.30 19.72 -15.61
C GLU A 60 32.67 20.49 -14.43
N ALA A 61 32.26 19.76 -13.39
CA ALA A 61 31.94 20.34 -12.10
C ALA A 61 33.18 20.24 -11.20
N ALA A 62 33.66 21.40 -10.77
CA ALA A 62 34.82 21.56 -9.90
C ALA A 62 34.69 20.72 -8.61
N ALA A 63 35.77 20.01 -8.27
CA ALA A 63 35.89 19.24 -7.05
C ALA A 63 35.68 20.13 -5.81
N SER A 64 34.57 19.92 -5.12
CA SER A 64 34.39 20.32 -3.73
C SER A 64 34.38 19.04 -2.91
N GLY A 65 35.46 18.81 -2.17
CA GLY A 65 35.54 17.71 -1.22
C GLY A 65 34.47 17.85 -0.16
N THR A 66 33.50 16.94 -0.17
CA THR A 66 32.69 16.61 0.99
C THR A 66 32.93 15.14 1.30
N GLU A 67 33.34 14.95 2.54
CA GLU A 67 33.66 13.68 3.17
C GLU A 67 32.54 12.67 2.88
N ASN A 68 32.90 11.52 2.31
CA ASN A 68 32.01 10.38 2.15
C ASN A 68 31.65 9.84 3.54
N ALA A 69 30.69 10.47 4.22
CA ALA A 69 29.83 9.76 5.14
C ALA A 69 29.23 8.62 4.32
N ALA A 70 29.46 7.37 4.72
CA ALA A 70 28.79 6.24 4.09
C ALA A 70 27.29 6.57 4.09
N ASP A 71 26.72 6.74 2.90
CA ASP A 71 25.31 7.04 2.76
C ASP A 71 24.56 5.77 3.15
N GLU A 72 24.28 5.64 4.45
CA GLU A 72 23.46 4.54 4.96
C GLU A 72 22.14 4.62 4.20
N SER A 73 21.86 3.58 3.42
CA SER A 73 20.60 3.44 2.71
C SER A 73 19.50 3.11 3.71
N TYR A 74 18.27 3.52 3.40
CA TYR A 74 17.09 3.18 4.17
C TYR A 74 17.02 1.67 4.49
N SER A 75 16.73 1.34 5.76
CA SER A 75 16.41 -0.01 6.24
C SER A 75 15.23 0.09 7.21
N ALA A 76 14.22 -0.75 7.01
CA ALA A 76 13.05 -0.80 7.87
C ALA A 76 13.41 -1.26 9.29
N GLU A 77 14.34 -2.20 9.40
CA GLU A 77 14.81 -2.75 10.67
C GLU A 77 15.49 -1.67 11.51
N ALA A 78 16.34 -0.85 10.89
CA ALA A 78 17.01 0.27 11.58
C ALA A 78 16.00 1.34 12.03
N VAL A 79 14.99 1.64 11.21
CA VAL A 79 13.90 2.55 11.59
C VAL A 79 13.11 2.00 12.77
N LEU A 80 12.79 0.70 12.76
CA LEU A 80 12.04 0.07 13.86
C LEU A 80 12.84 -0.02 15.15
N GLU A 81 14.14 -0.29 15.07
CA GLU A 81 15.03 -0.27 16.23
C GLU A 81 15.10 1.13 16.86
N LYS A 82 15.18 2.18 16.02
CA LYS A 82 15.29 3.56 16.49
C LYS A 82 13.98 4.15 17.00
N TYR A 83 12.87 3.92 16.29
CA TYR A 83 11.59 4.59 16.52
C TYR A 83 10.47 3.68 17.02
N GLY A 84 10.72 2.39 17.21
CA GLY A 84 9.70 1.44 17.65
C GLY A 84 8.99 1.85 18.94
N SER A 85 9.71 2.45 19.89
CA SER A 85 9.10 2.97 21.13
C SER A 85 8.03 4.05 20.86
N LEU A 86 8.28 4.95 19.91
CA LEU A 86 7.32 5.97 19.47
C LEU A 86 6.17 5.34 18.66
N PHE A 87 6.48 4.42 17.75
CA PHE A 87 5.48 3.79 16.88
C PHE A 87 4.49 2.94 17.66
N PHE A 88 4.88 2.40 18.81
CA PHE A 88 4.09 1.45 19.59
C PHE A 88 3.50 2.05 20.87
N ASP A 89 3.60 3.37 21.05
CA ASP A 89 2.88 4.09 22.11
C ASP A 89 1.38 4.18 21.76
N GLU A 90 0.53 3.60 22.60
CA GLU A 90 -0.91 3.51 22.34
C GLU A 90 -1.62 4.87 22.39
N GLU A 91 -1.04 5.87 23.06
CA GLU A 91 -1.65 7.19 23.23
C GLU A 91 -1.28 8.16 22.08
N VAL A 92 -0.39 7.74 21.17
CA VAL A 92 0.12 8.58 20.11
C VAL A 92 -0.74 8.47 18.84
N GLN A 93 -1.18 9.64 18.38
CA GLN A 93 -1.79 9.84 17.07
C GLN A 93 -1.22 11.12 16.45
N SER A 94 -1.12 11.16 15.12
CA SER A 94 -0.64 12.35 14.41
C SER A 94 -1.77 13.25 13.90
N ASP A 95 -1.52 14.55 13.90
CA ASP A 95 -2.38 15.59 13.33
C ASP A 95 -2.05 15.89 11.86
N ILE A 96 -0.87 15.47 11.38
CA ILE A 96 -0.49 15.59 9.97
C ILE A 96 -1.03 14.42 9.13
N GLU A 97 -1.20 14.65 7.83
CA GLU A 97 -1.84 13.70 6.92
C GLU A 97 -1.04 13.56 5.62
N PHE A 98 -0.12 12.59 5.58
CA PHE A 98 0.53 12.16 4.33
C PHE A 98 -0.39 11.27 3.50
N ILE A 99 -1.12 10.35 4.13
CA ILE A 99 -2.20 9.57 3.51
C ILE A 99 -3.55 9.99 4.07
N SER A 100 -4.51 10.21 3.18
CA SER A 100 -5.82 10.76 3.53
C SER A 100 -6.98 9.78 3.42
N ILE A 101 -6.79 8.72 2.63
CA ILE A 101 -7.80 7.68 2.44
C ILE A 101 -7.09 6.36 2.61
N ILE A 102 -7.64 5.52 3.48
CA ILE A 102 -7.23 4.12 3.64
C ILE A 102 -8.45 3.26 3.41
N ASN A 103 -8.37 2.36 2.44
CA ASN A 103 -9.42 1.42 2.11
C ASN A 103 -8.91 -0.01 2.28
N ILE A 104 -9.69 -0.83 2.98
CA ILE A 104 -9.38 -2.23 3.32
C ILE A 104 -10.48 -3.11 2.72
N GLU A 105 -10.14 -3.80 1.64
CA GLU A 105 -11.09 -4.62 0.87
C GLU A 105 -10.66 -6.09 0.87
N HIS A 106 -11.63 -7.01 0.94
CA HIS A 106 -11.34 -8.44 0.86
C HIS A 106 -10.65 -8.75 -0.47
N ASP A 107 -9.58 -9.55 -0.46
CA ASP A 107 -8.97 -10.01 -1.71
C ASP A 107 -9.94 -10.97 -2.40
N GLY A 108 -10.65 -10.45 -3.41
CA GLY A 108 -11.67 -11.20 -4.14
C GLY A 108 -11.16 -12.47 -4.83
N LYS A 109 -9.83 -12.61 -5.01
CA LYS A 109 -9.20 -13.81 -5.55
C LYS A 109 -8.85 -14.82 -4.45
N SER A 110 -8.81 -14.40 -3.19
CA SER A 110 -8.48 -15.28 -2.05
C SER A 110 -9.71 -16.02 -1.52
N LYS A 111 -9.49 -17.29 -1.16
CA LYS A 111 -10.46 -18.11 -0.42
C LYS A 111 -10.41 -17.84 1.08
N ASN A 112 -9.33 -17.27 1.58
CA ASN A 112 -9.22 -16.92 2.99
C ASN A 112 -9.99 -15.63 3.25
N VAL A 113 -10.90 -15.67 4.23
CA VAL A 113 -11.69 -14.50 4.64
C VAL A 113 -10.85 -13.43 5.31
N GLY A 114 -9.66 -13.79 5.80
CA GLY A 114 -8.69 -12.90 6.43
C GLY A 114 -7.76 -12.20 5.44
N ASP A 115 -7.79 -12.53 4.15
CA ASP A 115 -6.91 -11.89 3.16
C ASP A 115 -7.54 -10.64 2.58
N TYR A 116 -6.82 -9.53 2.67
CA TYR A 116 -7.28 -8.21 2.27
C TYR A 116 -6.25 -7.51 1.40
N VAL A 117 -6.74 -6.59 0.58
CA VAL A 117 -5.96 -5.57 -0.11
C VAL A 117 -6.18 -4.26 0.62
N ILE A 118 -5.08 -3.67 1.09
CA ILE A 118 -5.05 -2.31 1.59
C ILE A 118 -4.63 -1.40 0.45
N SER A 119 -5.41 -0.36 0.22
CA SER A 119 -5.04 0.75 -0.65
C SER A 119 -5.08 2.05 0.14
N ALA A 120 -4.09 2.91 -0.10
CA ALA A 120 -4.04 4.23 0.53
C ALA A 120 -3.69 5.30 -0.49
N LEU A 121 -4.32 6.47 -0.37
CA LEU A 121 -4.09 7.62 -1.27
C LEU A 121 -3.32 8.71 -0.52
N VAL A 122 -2.26 9.21 -1.16
CA VAL A 122 -1.47 10.34 -0.65
C VAL A 122 -2.33 11.61 -0.67
N SER A 123 -2.26 12.40 0.41
CA SER A 123 -3.00 13.64 0.57
C SER A 123 -2.52 14.69 -0.43
N ASN A 124 -3.44 15.51 -0.95
CA ASN A 124 -3.06 16.66 -1.79
C ASN A 124 -2.45 17.81 -0.98
N GLU A 125 -2.63 17.77 0.34
CA GLU A 125 -2.11 18.76 1.30
C GLU A 125 -0.76 18.32 1.89
N ALA A 126 -0.28 17.13 1.53
CA ALA A 126 1.04 16.67 1.92
C ALA A 126 2.10 17.56 1.25
N ASP A 127 2.88 18.26 2.07
CA ASP A 127 4.03 19.05 1.62
C ASP A 127 5.21 18.10 1.45
N LEU A 128 5.33 17.54 0.24
CA LEU A 128 6.38 16.58 -0.16
C LEU A 128 7.21 17.16 -1.28
N ASP A 129 8.51 16.90 -1.25
CA ASP A 129 9.41 17.32 -2.32
C ASP A 129 9.09 16.57 -3.63
N TYR A 130 9.42 17.20 -4.76
CA TYR A 130 9.22 16.60 -6.08
C TYR A 130 10.15 15.39 -6.26
N ASP A 131 9.56 14.18 -6.28
CA ASP A 131 10.21 12.85 -6.24
C ASP A 131 10.33 12.18 -4.86
N GLU A 132 9.85 12.82 -3.80
CA GLU A 132 9.91 12.20 -2.49
C GLU A 132 8.93 11.02 -2.40
N SER A 133 9.48 9.83 -2.14
CA SER A 133 8.68 8.65 -1.85
C SER A 133 8.36 8.54 -0.37
N LEU A 134 7.18 8.02 -0.08
CA LEU A 134 6.71 7.72 1.25
C LEU A 134 6.90 6.22 1.53
N ILE A 135 7.21 5.91 2.79
CA ILE A 135 7.18 4.56 3.33
C ILE A 135 5.88 4.37 4.10
N LEU A 136 5.18 3.27 3.84
CA LEU A 136 4.03 2.80 4.60
C LEU A 136 4.40 1.51 5.34
N MET A 137 4.29 1.53 6.67
CA MET A 137 4.36 0.35 7.52
C MET A 137 2.99 0.09 8.13
N ILE A 138 2.59 -1.18 8.16
CA ILE A 138 1.28 -1.60 8.65
C ILE A 138 1.48 -2.61 9.76
N PHE A 139 0.96 -2.30 10.94
CA PHE A 139 1.05 -3.14 12.12
C PHE A 139 -0.32 -3.59 12.56
N ILE A 140 -0.37 -4.72 13.24
CA ILE A 140 -1.55 -5.18 13.95
C ILE A 140 -1.25 -5.31 15.45
N LYS A 141 -2.18 -4.86 16.28
CA LYS A 141 -2.11 -5.06 17.72
C LYS A 141 -2.55 -6.48 18.08
N LYS A 142 -1.68 -7.21 18.78
CA LYS A 142 -1.90 -8.56 19.29
C LYS A 142 -1.26 -8.70 20.66
N ASP A 143 -2.01 -9.13 21.67
CA ASP A 143 -1.53 -9.33 23.05
C ASP A 143 -0.74 -8.11 23.61
N ASN A 144 -1.25 -6.89 23.37
CA ASN A 144 -0.62 -5.61 23.73
C ASN A 144 0.76 -5.38 23.08
N LYS A 145 1.01 -5.98 21.93
CA LYS A 145 2.19 -5.75 21.10
C LYS A 145 1.77 -5.45 19.67
N PHE A 146 2.61 -4.72 18.95
CA PHE A 146 2.43 -4.49 17.53
C PHE A 146 3.30 -5.45 16.74
N GLU A 147 2.69 -6.19 15.82
CA GLU A 147 3.37 -7.09 14.88
C GLU A 147 3.23 -6.52 13.46
N LEU A 148 4.29 -6.59 12.67
CA LEU A 148 4.25 -6.15 11.27
C LEU A 148 3.32 -7.07 10.48
N LEU A 149 2.36 -6.48 9.76
CA LEU A 149 1.34 -7.22 9.02
C LEU A 149 1.81 -7.61 7.60
N THR A 150 2.72 -6.83 7.03
CA THR A 150 3.34 -7.03 5.71
C THR A 150 4.64 -6.20 5.62
N ASP A 151 5.54 -6.57 4.72
CA ASP A 151 6.78 -5.83 4.51
C ASP A 151 6.49 -4.35 4.19
N PRO A 152 7.32 -3.39 4.64
CA PRO A 152 7.10 -1.97 4.36
C PRO A 152 7.05 -1.68 2.86
N VAL A 153 6.14 -0.80 2.47
CA VAL A 153 5.86 -0.50 1.07
C VAL A 153 6.24 0.93 0.76
N GLU A 154 6.92 1.15 -0.37
CA GLU A 154 7.26 2.46 -0.88
C GLU A 154 6.23 2.91 -1.91
N GLY A 155 5.80 4.18 -1.84
CA GLY A 155 4.80 4.76 -2.74
C GLY A 155 4.97 6.26 -2.92
N TYR A 156 4.50 6.79 -4.05
CA TYR A 156 4.60 8.23 -4.37
C TYR A 156 3.23 8.92 -4.31
N ALA A 157 2.24 8.35 -4.99
CA ALA A 157 0.88 8.90 -5.05
C ALA A 157 -0.16 8.01 -4.35
N TRP A 158 0.13 6.73 -4.24
CA TRP A 158 -0.77 5.73 -3.65
C TRP A 158 0.01 4.49 -3.23
N PHE A 159 -0.61 3.69 -2.38
CA PHE A 159 -0.12 2.40 -1.92
C PHE A 159 -1.10 1.30 -2.27
N LEU A 160 -0.57 0.10 -2.51
CA LEU A 160 -1.36 -1.11 -2.68
C LEU A 160 -0.57 -2.29 -2.12
N THR A 161 -1.13 -2.96 -1.13
CA THR A 161 -0.49 -4.12 -0.54
C THR A 161 -1.49 -5.15 -0.05
N LYS A 162 -1.05 -6.40 0.02
CA LYS A 162 -1.83 -7.50 0.55
C LYS A 162 -1.46 -7.75 1.99
N VAL A 163 -2.46 -8.02 2.81
CA VAL A 163 -2.33 -8.33 4.22
C VAL A 163 -3.22 -9.50 4.60
N SER A 164 -2.88 -10.21 5.68
CA SER A 164 -3.75 -11.24 6.26
C SER A 164 -4.10 -10.87 7.70
N CYS A 165 -5.35 -10.48 7.92
CA CYS A 165 -5.88 -10.09 9.22
C CYS A 165 -6.29 -11.36 10.00
N PRO A 166 -5.77 -11.58 11.21
CA PRO A 166 -5.98 -12.80 12.00
C PRO A 166 -7.34 -12.86 12.72
N ASN A 167 -7.94 -11.72 13.10
CA ASN A 167 -9.12 -11.71 13.94
C ASN A 167 -10.42 -11.65 13.12
N ILE A 168 -11.42 -12.41 13.54
CA ILE A 168 -12.74 -12.49 12.88
C ILE A 168 -13.84 -12.18 13.89
N GLY A 169 -14.83 -11.39 13.46
CA GLY A 169 -16.02 -11.07 14.24
C GLY A 169 -15.97 -9.70 14.90
N LYS A 170 -17.15 -9.18 15.26
CA LYS A 170 -17.30 -7.86 15.89
C LYS A 170 -16.72 -7.80 17.31
N ASP A 171 -16.73 -8.92 18.01
CA ASP A 171 -16.28 -9.00 19.41
C ASP A 171 -14.75 -9.03 19.52
N ASN A 172 -14.04 -9.22 18.40
CA ASN A 172 -12.59 -9.23 18.32
C ASN A 172 -12.13 -8.57 17.00
N PRO A 173 -12.18 -7.23 16.89
CA PRO A 173 -11.71 -6.51 15.71
C PRO A 173 -10.18 -6.66 15.53
N ASN A 174 -9.70 -6.33 14.34
CA ASN A 174 -8.27 -6.12 14.10
C ASN A 174 -7.97 -4.64 14.34
N HIS A 175 -7.15 -4.33 15.33
CA HIS A 175 -6.66 -2.97 15.55
C HIS A 175 -5.36 -2.81 14.75
N ILE A 176 -5.43 -1.99 13.69
CA ILE A 176 -4.37 -1.81 12.71
C ILE A 176 -3.78 -0.42 12.90
N ARG A 177 -2.45 -0.35 12.97
CA ARG A 177 -1.70 0.91 13.03
C ARG A 177 -0.94 1.13 11.73
N PHE A 178 -1.13 2.30 11.15
CA PHE A 178 -0.44 2.75 9.96
C PHE A 178 0.62 3.77 10.36
N ILE A 179 1.86 3.54 9.93
CA ILE A 179 2.97 4.48 10.09
C ILE A 179 3.38 4.94 8.70
N VAL A 180 3.40 6.25 8.48
CA VAL A 180 3.79 6.85 7.20
C VAL A 180 4.80 7.95 7.40
N PHE A 181 5.87 7.93 6.62
CA PHE A 181 6.89 8.97 6.63
C PHE A 181 7.60 9.08 5.29
N PRO A 182 8.18 10.24 4.96
CA PRO A 182 9.02 10.39 3.78
C PRO A 182 10.33 9.61 3.91
N LYS A 183 10.67 8.83 2.88
CA LYS A 183 11.83 7.92 2.89
C LYS A 183 13.13 8.66 3.16
N ASN A 184 13.30 9.86 2.62
CA ASN A 184 14.51 10.67 2.80
C ASN A 184 14.70 11.13 4.25
N ASN A 185 13.61 11.21 5.03
CA ASN A 185 13.61 11.67 6.41
C ASN A 185 13.78 10.54 7.43
N TYR A 186 13.96 9.29 6.99
CA TYR A 186 13.98 8.11 7.87
C TYR A 186 14.99 8.18 9.03
N LYS A 187 16.06 8.97 8.87
CA LYS A 187 17.07 9.15 9.91
C LYS A 187 16.59 10.03 11.06
N ASN A 188 15.60 10.90 10.87
CA ASN A 188 15.12 11.89 11.84
C ASN A 188 13.59 12.02 11.79
N LEU A 189 12.87 11.03 12.32
CA LEU A 189 11.41 11.02 12.37
C LEU A 189 10.89 11.72 13.64
N GLU A 190 9.95 12.62 13.45
CA GLU A 190 9.30 13.40 14.49
C GLU A 190 7.78 13.44 14.23
N LEU A 191 7.02 13.06 15.25
CA LEU A 191 5.57 13.07 15.23
C LEU A 191 5.06 14.48 14.90
N ASN A 192 4.05 14.57 14.03
CA ASN A 192 3.45 15.83 13.58
C ASN A 192 4.38 16.75 12.77
N VAL A 193 5.57 16.28 12.38
CA VAL A 193 6.45 17.01 11.45
C VAL A 193 6.65 16.21 10.18
N ASN A 194 7.16 14.99 10.28
CA ASN A 194 7.46 14.12 9.14
C ASN A 194 7.08 12.66 9.41
N LEU A 195 6.21 12.43 10.39
CA LEU A 195 5.71 11.13 10.79
C LEU A 195 4.21 11.20 11.05
N GLN A 196 3.45 10.43 10.28
CA GLN A 196 2.03 10.17 10.49
C GLN A 196 1.85 8.80 11.17
N ILE A 197 1.02 8.77 12.22
CA ILE A 197 0.58 7.58 12.93
C ILE A 197 -0.94 7.61 12.99
N THR A 198 -1.57 6.62 12.37
CA THR A 198 -3.03 6.50 12.29
C THR A 198 -3.48 5.11 12.72
N ASP A 199 -4.44 5.05 13.64
CA ASP A 199 -5.07 3.80 14.06
C ASP A 199 -6.42 3.59 13.40
N MET A 200 -6.73 2.33 13.04
CA MET A 200 -8.02 1.92 12.52
C MET A 200 -8.46 0.58 13.09
N GLU A 201 -9.77 0.43 13.29
CA GLU A 201 -10.38 -0.85 13.60
C GLU A 201 -10.98 -1.50 12.35
N HIS A 202 -10.59 -2.73 12.05
CA HIS A 202 -11.14 -3.52 10.96
C HIS A 202 -11.83 -4.79 11.46
N VAL A 203 -13.14 -4.84 11.29
CA VAL A 203 -13.94 -6.04 11.59
C VAL A 203 -14.10 -6.89 10.34
N ILE A 204 -13.55 -8.10 10.39
CA ILE A 204 -13.85 -9.15 9.41
C ILE A 204 -15.21 -9.73 9.76
N ILE A 205 -16.16 -9.60 8.85
CA ILE A 205 -17.46 -10.25 8.94
C ILE A 205 -17.39 -11.41 7.97
N ALA A 206 -17.32 -12.64 8.49
CA ALA A 206 -17.44 -13.83 7.65
C ALA A 206 -18.78 -13.71 6.89
N PRO A 207 -18.76 -13.60 5.56
CA PRO A 207 -19.98 -13.34 4.81
C PRO A 207 -20.86 -14.58 4.91
N SER A 208 -22.00 -14.44 5.60
CA SER A 208 -22.98 -15.51 5.68
C SER A 208 -23.66 -15.74 4.33
N LYS A 209 -23.71 -14.70 3.47
CA LYS A 209 -24.33 -14.70 2.14
C LYS A 209 -23.60 -13.78 1.15
N PRO A 210 -23.57 -14.11 -0.16
CA PRO A 210 -22.85 -13.35 -1.20
C PRO A 210 -23.25 -11.87 -1.32
N TRP A 211 -24.53 -11.52 -1.11
CA TRP A 211 -25.02 -10.15 -1.23
C TRP A 211 -24.55 -9.23 -0.09
N GLU A 212 -24.13 -9.78 1.05
CA GLU A 212 -23.56 -8.99 2.15
C GLU A 212 -22.16 -8.47 1.83
N LYS A 213 -21.37 -9.19 1.01
CA LYS A 213 -20.07 -8.70 0.51
C LYS A 213 -20.24 -7.42 -0.31
N VAL A 214 -21.19 -7.44 -1.26
CA VAL A 214 -21.48 -6.28 -2.13
C VAL A 214 -21.98 -5.10 -1.31
N LYS A 215 -22.90 -5.33 -0.37
CA LYS A 215 -23.43 -4.28 0.50
C LYS A 215 -22.35 -3.61 1.35
N LYS A 216 -21.38 -4.37 1.88
CA LYS A 216 -20.29 -3.84 2.71
C LYS A 216 -19.27 -3.05 1.90
N SER A 217 -18.90 -3.54 0.70
CA SER A 217 -18.04 -2.80 -0.22
C SER A 217 -18.67 -1.45 -0.61
N LEU A 218 -19.97 -1.43 -0.92
CA LEU A 218 -20.70 -0.20 -1.19
C LEU A 218 -20.74 0.76 0.02
N LEU A 219 -20.88 0.23 1.24
CA LEU A 219 -20.91 1.05 2.45
C LEU A 219 -19.55 1.70 2.73
N ASN A 220 -18.46 0.94 2.61
CA ASN A 220 -17.11 1.47 2.76
C ASN A 220 -16.80 2.54 1.71
N MET A 221 -17.22 2.32 0.46
CA MET A 221 -17.08 3.30 -0.61
C MET A 221 -17.93 4.55 -0.37
N GLN A 222 -19.14 4.40 0.18
CA GLN A 222 -19.98 5.53 0.54
C GLN A 222 -19.33 6.37 1.65
N GLN A 223 -18.76 5.74 2.67
CA GLN A 223 -18.07 6.43 3.76
C GLN A 223 -16.82 7.18 3.28
N SER A 224 -16.01 6.59 2.40
CA SER A 224 -14.84 7.27 1.83
C SER A 224 -15.23 8.44 0.93
N LEU A 225 -16.34 8.31 0.19
CA LEU A 225 -16.90 9.41 -0.62
C LEU A 225 -17.48 10.52 0.25
N GLU A 226 -18.22 10.20 1.32
CA GLU A 226 -18.76 11.19 2.26
C GLU A 226 -17.63 11.97 2.95
N TYR A 227 -16.56 11.30 3.35
CA TYR A 227 -15.35 11.96 3.87
C TYR A 227 -14.74 12.94 2.85
N LEU A 228 -14.58 12.50 1.59
CA LEU A 228 -14.10 13.36 0.51
C LEU A 228 -15.00 14.58 0.26
N PHE A 229 -16.32 14.38 0.23
CA PHE A 229 -17.27 15.48 0.00
C PHE A 229 -17.26 16.50 1.15
N ASN A 230 -17.22 16.03 2.40
CA ASN A 230 -17.14 16.91 3.56
C ASN A 230 -15.84 17.74 3.53
N LYS A 231 -14.70 17.10 3.22
CA LYS A 231 -13.41 17.77 3.12
C LYS A 231 -13.37 18.82 2.00
N ILE A 232 -13.99 18.54 0.85
CA ILE A 232 -14.14 19.54 -0.23
C ILE A 232 -14.96 20.74 0.23
N ASN A 233 -16.06 20.51 0.95
CA ASN A 233 -16.96 21.58 1.40
C ASN A 233 -16.38 22.41 2.56
N GLU A 234 -15.45 21.87 3.35
CA GLU A 234 -14.73 22.62 4.40
C GLU A 234 -13.58 23.49 3.85
N SER A 235 -13.21 23.29 2.57
CA SER A 235 -12.14 24.03 1.88
C SER A 235 -12.61 25.25 1.06
N GLU A 236 -13.92 25.55 1.08
CA GLU A 236 -14.52 26.80 0.54
C GLU A 236 -14.75 27.85 1.65
#